data_AF-A0A412ARS1-F1
#
_entry.id   AF-A0A412ARS1-F1
#
_cell.length_a   1.000
_cell.length_b   1.000
_cell.length_c   1.000
_cell.angle_alpha   90.00
_cell.angle_beta   90.00
_cell.angle_gamma   90.00
#
_symmetry.space_group_name_H-M   'P 1'
#
loop_
_entity.id
_entity.type
_entity.pdbx_description
1 polymer ?
#
loop_
_entity_poly.entity_id
_entity_poly.type
_entity_poly.pdbx_seq_one_letter_code
_entity_poly.pdbx_strand_id
1 'polypeptide(L)'
;MIKELCHDEAILSQRCEVATVEDESVAQDLIDTIKSLDDAGCLAANQIGVTKKVCVYLDDAGEPHVLYNPRLVFGLGASKMEESCLTHEEVTKSTRYIKCKVAFDQIVDGKMKECRRDYAGFEAQMIQHMIDHCLGKLV
;
A
#
# COMPACT_ATOMS: atom_id res chain seq x y z
N MET A 1 10.18 13.71 1.22
CA MET A 1 10.31 14.54 0.02
C MET A 1 9.31 14.04 -1.01
N ILE A 2 8.65 14.94 -1.77
CA ILE A 2 7.77 14.53 -2.88
C ILE A 2 8.60 13.80 -3.94
N LYS A 3 8.12 12.65 -4.39
CA LYS A 3 8.74 11.80 -5.42
C LYS A 3 7.91 11.77 -6.69
N GLU A 4 8.59 11.53 -7.81
CA GLU A 4 7.94 11.19 -9.07
C GLU A 4 7.37 9.76 -9.03
N LEU A 5 6.28 9.54 -9.76
CA LEU A 5 5.68 8.21 -9.91
C LEU A 5 6.50 7.35 -10.88
N CYS A 6 6.71 6.10 -10.50
CA CYS A 6 7.43 5.10 -11.28
C CYS A 6 6.45 4.32 -12.16
N HIS A 7 6.68 4.34 -13.48
CA HIS A 7 5.91 3.58 -14.47
C HIS A 7 6.72 2.42 -15.09
N ASP A 8 7.90 2.12 -14.55
CA ASP A 8 8.72 1.01 -15.03
C ASP A 8 8.15 -0.33 -14.56
N GLU A 9 7.55 -1.08 -15.48
CA GLU A 9 6.96 -2.39 -15.18
C GLU A 9 7.95 -3.40 -14.58
N ALA A 10 9.25 -3.30 -14.91
CA ALA A 10 10.25 -4.19 -14.33
C ALA A 10 10.41 -3.96 -12.83
N ILE A 11 10.32 -2.70 -12.39
CA ILE A 11 10.33 -2.33 -10.97
C ILE A 11 9.00 -2.68 -10.33
N LEU A 12 7.88 -2.32 -10.96
CA LEU A 12 6.54 -2.53 -10.41
C LEU A 12 6.17 -4.02 -10.27
N SER A 13 6.70 -4.88 -11.14
CA SER A 13 6.50 -6.33 -11.11
C SER A 13 7.50 -7.07 -10.21
N GLN A 14 8.47 -6.37 -9.63
CA GLN A 14 9.43 -6.98 -8.72
C GLN A 14 8.81 -7.13 -7.32
N ARG A 15 8.93 -8.33 -6.76
CA ARG A 15 8.56 -8.57 -5.35
C ARG A 15 9.42 -7.69 -4.44
N CYS A 16 8.77 -6.88 -3.61
CA CYS A 16 9.45 -5.97 -2.71
C CYS A 16 10.13 -6.70 -1.54
N GLU A 17 11.25 -6.16 -1.09
CA GLU A 17 12.00 -6.63 0.06
C GLU A 17 11.30 -6.27 1.37
N VAL A 18 11.57 -7.05 2.41
CA VAL A 18 11.07 -6.76 3.78
C VAL A 18 11.62 -5.42 4.23
N ALA A 19 10.72 -4.57 4.72
CA ALA A 19 11.06 -3.28 5.29
C ALA A 19 11.53 -3.44 6.75
N THR A 20 12.43 -2.57 7.15
CA THR A 20 13.06 -2.48 8.47
C THR A 20 12.94 -1.05 8.99
N VAL A 21 13.42 -0.81 10.21
CA VAL A 21 13.41 0.54 10.81
C VAL A 21 14.23 1.55 10.00
N GLU A 22 15.17 1.10 9.19
CA GLU A 22 15.97 1.95 8.30
C GLU A 22 15.15 2.55 7.15
N ASP A 23 13.96 1.99 6.86
CA ASP A 23 13.07 2.42 5.78
C ASP A 23 12.07 3.51 6.22
N GLU A 24 12.24 4.09 7.42
CA GLU A 24 11.35 5.15 7.93
C GLU A 24 11.27 6.36 6.99
N SER A 25 12.38 6.73 6.36
CA SER A 25 12.39 7.82 5.38
C SER A 25 11.56 7.52 4.14
N VAL A 26 11.43 6.24 3.76
CA VAL A 26 10.59 5.81 2.62
C VAL A 26 9.12 6.07 2.93
N ALA A 27 8.69 5.79 4.16
CA ALA A 27 7.34 6.12 4.57
C ALA A 27 7.07 7.63 4.54
N GLN A 28 8.03 8.45 4.96
CA GLN A 28 7.89 9.90 4.87
C GLN A 28 7.81 10.38 3.41
N ASP A 29 8.64 9.84 2.51
CA ASP A 29 8.57 10.12 1.08
C ASP A 29 7.19 9.76 0.50
N LEU A 30 6.62 8.63 0.91
CA LEU A 30 5.26 8.23 0.52
C LEU A 30 4.19 9.19 1.02
N ILE A 31 4.25 9.60 2.30
CA ILE A 31 3.30 10.56 2.89
C ILE A 31 3.37 11.90 2.18
N ASP A 32 4.58 12.43 1.95
CA ASP A 32 4.76 13.71 1.29
C ASP A 32 4.23 13.65 -0.15
N THR A 33 4.49 12.54 -0.85
CA THR A 33 4.07 12.35 -2.24
C THR A 33 2.56 12.20 -2.35
N ILE A 34 1.92 11.29 -1.58
CA ILE A 34 0.48 11.07 -1.67
C ILE A 34 -0.33 12.33 -1.31
N LYS A 35 0.13 13.13 -0.34
CA LYS A 35 -0.51 14.39 0.05
C LYS A 35 -0.35 15.51 -0.98
N SER A 36 0.58 15.36 -1.92
CA SER A 36 0.79 16.31 -3.02
C SER A 36 -0.06 16.01 -4.26
N LEU A 37 -0.68 14.83 -4.30
CA LEU A 37 -1.52 14.37 -5.41
C LEU A 37 -2.99 14.65 -5.11
N ASP A 38 -3.71 15.11 -6.13
CA ASP A 38 -5.16 15.21 -6.09
C ASP A 38 -5.79 13.80 -6.22
N ASP A 39 -6.84 13.53 -5.44
CA ASP A 39 -7.65 12.30 -5.50
C ASP A 39 -6.88 10.96 -5.31
N ALA A 40 -5.75 10.97 -4.59
CA ALA A 40 -4.98 9.76 -4.28
C ALA A 40 -5.39 9.12 -2.94
N GLY A 41 -5.84 7.85 -2.98
CA GLY A 41 -6.23 7.10 -1.78
C GLY A 41 -5.11 6.28 -1.13
N CYS A 42 -4.17 5.76 -1.92
CA CYS A 42 -3.05 4.95 -1.43
C CYS A 42 -1.84 4.97 -2.37
N LEU A 43 -0.65 4.68 -1.83
CA LEU A 43 0.62 4.68 -2.56
C LEU A 43 1.62 3.68 -1.93
N ALA A 44 2.27 2.87 -2.75
CA ALA A 44 3.30 1.92 -2.33
C ALA A 44 4.71 2.39 -2.72
N ALA A 45 5.73 1.94 -1.99
CA ALA A 45 7.12 2.33 -2.22
C ALA A 45 7.62 2.01 -3.65
N ASN A 46 7.19 0.90 -4.24
CA ASN A 46 7.61 0.56 -5.61
C ASN A 46 7.04 1.54 -6.65
N GLN A 47 5.91 2.19 -6.35
CA GLN A 47 5.32 3.24 -7.19
C GLN A 47 6.11 4.56 -7.13
N ILE A 48 7.10 4.68 -6.24
CA ILE A 48 8.10 5.76 -6.24
C ILE A 48 9.52 5.22 -6.51
N GLY A 49 9.62 4.02 -7.09
CA GLY A 49 10.89 3.41 -7.49
C GLY A 49 11.65 2.66 -6.39
N VAL A 50 11.07 2.49 -5.20
CA VAL A 50 11.72 1.83 -4.05
C VAL A 50 11.10 0.46 -3.78
N THR A 51 11.87 -0.62 -3.96
CA THR A 51 11.37 -2.00 -3.83
C THR A 51 11.34 -2.51 -2.39
N LYS A 52 10.71 -1.75 -1.48
CA LYS A 52 10.48 -2.11 -0.07
C LYS A 52 8.99 -2.32 0.19
N LYS A 53 8.63 -3.22 1.12
CA LYS A 53 7.24 -3.43 1.53
C LYS A 53 6.77 -2.33 2.48
N VAL A 54 6.61 -1.13 1.94
CA VAL A 54 6.07 0.03 2.64
C VAL A 54 4.96 0.60 1.78
N CYS A 55 3.81 0.86 2.38
CA CYS A 55 2.72 1.56 1.72
C CYS A 55 2.03 2.52 2.68
N VAL A 56 1.37 3.53 2.11
CA VAL A 56 0.51 4.47 2.83
C VAL A 56 -0.88 4.44 2.22
N TYR A 57 -1.91 4.60 3.05
CA TYR A 57 -3.26 4.96 2.58
C TYR A 57 -3.77 6.16 3.37
N LEU A 58 -4.69 6.92 2.78
CA LEU A 58 -5.43 7.98 3.45
C LEU A 58 -6.78 7.45 3.89
N ASP A 59 -7.15 7.68 5.15
CA ASP A 59 -8.51 7.38 5.62
C ASP A 59 -9.53 8.43 5.14
N ASP A 60 -10.79 8.27 5.53
CA ASP A 60 -11.87 9.20 5.15
C ASP A 60 -11.65 10.66 5.63
N ALA A 61 -10.78 10.86 6.63
CA ALA A 61 -10.39 12.18 7.11
C ALA A 61 -9.15 12.75 6.40
N GLY A 62 -8.56 12.00 5.46
CA GLY A 62 -7.32 12.36 4.77
C GLY A 62 -6.07 12.11 5.62
N GLU A 63 -6.17 11.40 6.73
CA GLU A 63 -5.03 11.12 7.59
C GLU A 63 -4.23 9.92 7.04
N PRO A 64 -2.89 10.03 6.93
CA PRO A 64 -2.06 8.98 6.38
C PRO A 64 -1.80 7.87 7.40
N HIS A 65 -1.95 6.63 6.96
CA HIS A 65 -1.62 5.43 7.73
C HIS A 65 -0.54 4.63 7.01
N VAL A 66 0.61 4.47 7.66
CA VAL A 66 1.75 3.70 7.12
C VAL A 66 1.66 2.25 7.55
N LEU A 67 1.84 1.34 6.59
CA LEU A 67 1.92 -0.09 6.83
C LEU A 67 3.26 -0.61 6.30
N TYR A 68 4.06 -1.16 7.21
CA TYR A 68 5.27 -1.90 6.85
C TYR A 68 4.93 -3.39 6.74
N ASN A 69 5.52 -4.09 5.78
CA ASN A 69 5.36 -5.53 5.59
C ASN A 69 3.90 -6.04 5.62
N PRO A 70 2.92 -5.35 5.02
CA PRO A 70 1.52 -5.73 5.16
C PRO A 70 1.26 -7.10 4.51
N ARG A 71 0.40 -7.89 5.16
CA ARG A 71 -0.09 -9.16 4.62
C ARG A 71 -1.51 -9.45 5.08
N LEU A 72 -2.29 -10.01 4.16
CA LEU A 72 -3.65 -10.46 4.42
C LEU A 72 -3.61 -11.70 5.33
N VAL A 73 -4.31 -11.64 6.46
CA VAL A 73 -4.45 -12.75 7.42
C VAL A 73 -5.79 -13.47 7.23
N PHE A 74 -6.84 -12.71 6.93
CA PHE A 74 -8.19 -13.22 6.73
C PHE A 74 -8.96 -12.31 5.77
N GLY A 75 -9.86 -12.90 4.98
CA GLY A 75 -10.74 -12.18 4.06
C GLY A 75 -12.15 -12.78 4.05
N LEU A 76 -13.17 -11.93 4.00
CA LEU A 76 -14.58 -12.30 3.96
C LEU A 76 -15.34 -11.45 2.94
N GLY A 77 -16.28 -12.08 2.23
CA GLY A 77 -17.12 -11.42 1.23
C GLY A 77 -16.32 -11.07 -0.01
N ALA A 78 -15.80 -12.09 -0.70
CA ALA A 78 -15.09 -11.93 -1.96
C ALA A 78 -16.04 -11.35 -3.01
N SER A 79 -15.63 -10.28 -3.68
CA SER A 79 -16.36 -9.66 -4.78
C SER A 79 -15.38 -9.18 -5.85
N LYS A 80 -15.86 -9.04 -7.08
CA LYS A 80 -15.13 -8.34 -8.15
C LYS A 80 -15.30 -6.85 -7.93
N MET A 81 -14.20 -6.12 -7.88
CA MET A 81 -14.16 -4.67 -7.75
C MET A 81 -13.35 -4.08 -8.90
N GLU A 82 -13.77 -2.93 -9.40
CA GLU A 82 -13.00 -2.14 -10.35
C GLU A 82 -12.01 -1.27 -9.58
N GLU A 83 -10.77 -1.21 -10.07
CA GLU A 83 -9.65 -0.49 -9.45
C GLU A 83 -8.91 0.31 -10.51
N SER A 84 -8.46 1.51 -10.14
CA SER A 84 -7.45 2.28 -10.87
C SER A 84 -6.18 2.33 -10.04
N CYS A 85 -5.05 2.56 -10.70
CA CYS A 85 -3.74 2.67 -10.07
C CYS A 85 -3.01 3.91 -10.59
N LEU A 86 -2.32 4.64 -9.71
CA LEU A 86 -1.55 5.84 -10.11
C LEU A 86 -0.44 5.53 -11.13
N THR A 87 0.02 4.28 -11.17
CA THR A 87 1.15 3.83 -12.00
C THR A 87 0.73 2.88 -13.13
N HIS A 88 -0.57 2.66 -13.33
CA HIS A 88 -1.11 1.81 -14.39
C HIS A 88 -2.36 2.45 -15.01
N GLU A 89 -2.34 2.67 -16.33
CA GLU A 89 -3.38 3.46 -17.01
C GLU A 89 -4.74 2.74 -17.10
N GLU A 90 -4.73 1.41 -17.15
CA GLU A 90 -5.95 0.63 -17.35
C GLU A 90 -6.68 0.35 -16.03
N VAL A 91 -8.01 0.48 -16.06
CA VAL A 91 -8.87 0.03 -14.96
C VAL A 91 -8.88 -1.49 -14.95
N THR A 92 -8.59 -2.10 -13.81
CA THR A 92 -8.57 -3.56 -13.66
C THR A 92 -9.71 -4.07 -12.81
N LYS A 93 -9.96 -5.38 -12.90
CA LYS A 93 -11.00 -6.09 -12.14
C LYS A 93 -10.37 -7.12 -11.21
N SER A 94 -10.18 -6.72 -9.96
CA SER A 94 -9.57 -7.55 -8.93
C SER A 94 -10.61 -8.20 -8.03
N THR A 95 -10.28 -9.39 -7.52
CA THR A 95 -11.11 -10.05 -6.49
C THR A 95 -10.64 -9.58 -5.13
N ARG A 96 -11.53 -8.92 -4.39
CA ARG A 96 -11.25 -8.32 -3.09
C ARG A 96 -12.24 -8.81 -2.06
N TYR A 97 -11.79 -8.86 -0.82
CA TYR A 97 -12.65 -9.13 0.33
C TYR A 97 -13.19 -7.83 0.90
N ILE A 98 -14.51 -7.70 1.02
CA ILE A 98 -15.18 -6.51 1.58
C ILE A 98 -14.81 -6.31 3.06
N LYS A 99 -14.43 -7.38 3.77
CA LYS A 99 -13.84 -7.30 5.10
C LYS A 99 -12.55 -8.11 5.14
N CYS A 100 -11.50 -7.56 5.73
CA CYS A 100 -10.23 -8.26 5.87
C CYS A 100 -9.56 -8.00 7.21
N LYS A 101 -8.74 -8.95 7.65
CA LYS A 101 -7.78 -8.76 8.74
C LYS A 101 -6.40 -8.70 8.12
N VAL A 102 -5.64 -7.66 8.44
CA VAL A 102 -4.28 -7.45 7.93
C VAL A 102 -3.31 -7.42 9.11
N ALA A 103 -2.20 -8.15 8.95
CA ALA A 103 -1.04 -8.02 9.81
C ALA A 103 0.00 -7.14 9.11
N PHE A 104 0.58 -6.22 9.85
CA PHE A 104 1.58 -5.27 9.34
C PHE A 104 2.44 -4.80 10.52
N ASP A 105 3.63 -4.30 10.23
CA ASP A 105 4.50 -3.72 11.23
C ASP A 105 4.31 -2.19 11.30
N GLN A 106 4.58 -1.64 12.48
CA GLN A 106 4.76 -0.21 12.72
C GLN A 106 6.08 0.01 13.44
N ILE A 107 6.67 1.19 13.25
CA ILE A 107 7.83 1.61 14.04
C ILE A 107 7.30 2.20 15.35
N VAL A 108 7.63 1.54 16.47
CA VAL A 108 7.29 1.99 17.83
C VAL A 108 8.58 1.95 18.64
N ASP A 109 8.96 3.09 19.23
CA ASP A 109 10.20 3.25 20.00
C ASP A 109 11.45 2.76 19.24
N GLY A 110 11.52 3.07 17.93
CA GLY A 110 12.64 2.68 17.06
C GLY A 110 12.71 1.18 16.74
N LYS A 111 11.62 0.43 16.90
CA LYS A 111 11.55 -1.01 16.60
C LYS A 111 10.32 -1.36 15.77
N MET A 112 10.48 -2.35 14.90
CA MET A 112 9.33 -2.96 14.21
C MET A 112 8.49 -3.75 15.21
N LYS A 113 7.20 -3.42 15.27
CA LYS A 113 6.21 -4.10 16.09
C LYS A 113 5.05 -4.53 15.21
N GLU A 114 4.79 -5.84 15.16
CA GLU A 114 3.63 -6.37 14.46
C GLU A 114 2.34 -5.92 15.14
N CYS A 115 1.42 -5.43 14.31
CA CYS A 115 0.07 -5.07 14.62
C CYS A 115 -0.90 -5.89 13.76
N ARG A 116 -2.13 -6.05 14.23
CA ARG A 116 -3.23 -6.60 13.44
C ARG A 116 -4.42 -5.68 13.52
N ARG A 117 -5.05 -5.39 12.39
CA ARG A 117 -6.24 -4.54 12.30
C ARG A 117 -7.25 -5.17 11.34
N ASP A 118 -8.52 -5.00 11.67
CA ASP A 118 -9.65 -5.33 10.79
C ASP A 118 -10.01 -4.11 9.95
N TYR A 119 -10.23 -4.32 8.66
CA TYR A 119 -10.62 -3.30 7.70
C TYR A 119 -11.89 -3.73 6.97
N ALA A 120 -12.66 -2.76 6.48
CA ALA A 120 -13.88 -3.01 5.74
C ALA A 120 -14.07 -2.01 4.59
N GLY A 121 -14.93 -2.35 3.65
CA GLY A 121 -15.33 -1.45 2.56
C GLY A 121 -14.14 -1.01 1.70
N PHE A 122 -14.07 0.28 1.42
CA PHE A 122 -13.07 0.85 0.53
C PHE A 122 -11.64 0.77 1.10
N GLU A 123 -11.45 0.99 2.40
CA GLU A 123 -10.13 0.79 3.05
C GLU A 123 -9.62 -0.64 2.88
N ALA A 124 -10.50 -1.64 3.03
CA ALA A 124 -10.13 -3.02 2.81
C ALA A 124 -9.66 -3.27 1.37
N GLN A 125 -10.35 -2.67 0.37
CA GLN A 125 -9.95 -2.73 -1.03
C GLN A 125 -8.58 -2.09 -1.26
N MET A 126 -8.37 -0.85 -0.78
CA MET A 126 -7.09 -0.13 -0.90
C MET A 126 -5.92 -0.91 -0.30
N ILE A 127 -6.09 -1.48 0.90
CA ILE A 127 -5.00 -2.19 1.56
C ILE A 127 -4.66 -3.51 0.85
N GLN A 128 -5.67 -4.22 0.34
CA GLN A 128 -5.43 -5.41 -0.48
C GLN A 128 -4.69 -5.08 -1.78
N HIS A 129 -5.03 -3.96 -2.41
CA HIS A 129 -4.32 -3.43 -3.58
C HIS A 129 -2.85 -3.10 -3.23
N MET A 130 -2.59 -2.42 -2.10
CA MET A 130 -1.23 -2.11 -1.66
C MET A 130 -0.40 -3.35 -1.28
N ILE A 131 -1.04 -4.40 -0.74
CA ILE A 131 -0.40 -5.70 -0.52
C ILE A 131 0.05 -6.31 -1.85
N ASP A 132 -0.73 -6.17 -2.92
CA ASP A 132 -0.36 -6.69 -4.24
C ASP A 132 0.83 -5.93 -4.83
N HIS A 133 0.91 -4.60 -4.69
CA HIS A 133 2.12 -3.83 -5.02
C HIS A 133 3.35 -4.34 -4.26
N CYS A 134 3.23 -4.58 -2.95
CA CYS A 134 4.31 -5.16 -2.14
C CYS A 134 4.75 -6.56 -2.61
N LEU A 135 3.89 -7.26 -3.35
CA LEU A 135 4.17 -8.58 -3.92
C LEU A 135 4.66 -8.51 -5.37
N GLY A 136 4.78 -7.33 -5.96
CA GLY A 136 5.17 -7.15 -7.37
C GLY A 136 4.07 -7.58 -8.34
N LYS A 137 2.80 -7.46 -7.95
CA LYS A 137 1.69 -7.72 -8.86
C LYS A 137 1.18 -6.39 -9.37
N LEU A 138 1.11 -6.29 -10.69
CA LEU A 138 0.42 -5.18 -11.35
C LEU A 138 -1.07 -5.29 -11.06
N VAL A 139 -1.65 -4.16 -10.66
CA VAL A 139 -3.07 -3.97 -10.38
C VAL A 139 -3.56 -2.84 -11.23
#